data_AF-A0A1V5W6A3-F1
#
_entry.id   AF-A0A1V5W6A3-F1
#
_cell.length_a   1.000
_cell.length_b   1.000
_cell.length_c   1.000
_cell.angle_alpha   90.00
_cell.angle_beta   90.00
_cell.angle_gamma   90.00
#
_symmetry.space_group_name_H-M   'P 1'
#
loop_
_entity.id
_entity.type
_entity.pdbx_description
1 polymer ?
#
loop_
_entity_poly.entity_id
_entity_poly.type
_entity_poly.pdbx_seq_one_letter_code
_entity_poly.pdbx_strand_id
1 'polypeptide(L)'
;MARSFYFRIVLLVCVSALFWGCTKYDEGGMSFSAKKRLLQQTWVLDTIIDKSTTPLTEETSGPMPDIRFDFKKDGSFSQNTTTNDTSFSLQGTWDFTEKRESLQLEYNESDFLLSLLGSQEELLKRYSSAEQLKQFPAIDFSNISIPNTFTILRLKKDECWLEYTITIPLYITSISIRYEIRLKAE
;
A
#
# COMPACT_ATOMS: atom_id res chain seq x y z
N MET A 1 -12.61 55.72 -10.88
CA MET A 1 -13.41 54.62 -10.30
C MET A 1 -13.12 53.22 -10.86
N ALA A 2 -12.34 53.06 -11.95
CA ALA A 2 -12.10 51.74 -12.57
C ALA A 2 -10.99 50.88 -11.93
N ARG A 3 -10.07 51.46 -11.14
CA ARG A 3 -8.92 50.73 -10.55
C ARG A 3 -9.28 49.79 -9.39
N SER A 4 -10.42 49.99 -8.74
CA SER A 4 -10.89 49.18 -7.60
C SER A 4 -11.54 47.85 -8.04
N PHE A 5 -12.05 47.79 -9.27
CA PHE A 5 -12.78 46.62 -9.79
C PHE A 5 -11.83 45.50 -10.24
N TYR A 6 -10.70 45.85 -10.87
CA TYR A 6 -9.68 44.87 -11.29
C TYR A 6 -9.01 44.15 -10.11
N PHE A 7 -8.80 44.84 -8.99
CA PHE A 7 -8.19 44.24 -7.80
C PHE A 7 -9.08 43.16 -7.17
N ARG A 8 -10.41 43.31 -7.26
CA ARG A 8 -11.37 42.32 -6.74
C ARG A 8 -11.52 41.08 -7.62
N ILE A 9 -11.35 41.22 -8.93
CA ILE A 9 -11.43 40.10 -9.88
C ILE A 9 -10.16 39.23 -9.80
N VAL A 10 -8.97 39.84 -9.67
CA VAL A 10 -7.70 39.09 -9.50
C VAL A 10 -7.69 38.30 -8.19
N LEU A 11 -8.25 38.85 -7.11
CA LEU A 11 -8.37 38.14 -5.83
C LEU A 11 -9.30 36.92 -5.92
N LEU A 12 -10.38 37.01 -6.70
CA LEU A 12 -11.36 35.93 -6.87
C LEU A 12 -10.78 34.74 -7.67
N VAL A 13 -9.91 35.01 -8.65
CA VAL A 13 -9.27 33.99 -9.50
C VAL A 13 -8.17 33.22 -8.76
N CYS A 14 -7.41 33.88 -7.87
CA CYS A 14 -6.40 33.21 -7.05
C CYS A 14 -7.00 32.25 -6.01
N VAL A 15 -8.20 32.52 -5.50
CA VAL A 15 -8.88 31.62 -4.53
C VAL A 15 -9.43 30.37 -5.22
N SER A 16 -9.89 30.46 -6.48
CA SER A 16 -10.37 29.29 -7.23
C SER A 16 -9.27 28.31 -7.66
N ALA A 17 -8.02 28.78 -7.79
CA ALA A 17 -6.89 27.94 -8.19
C ALA A 17 -6.38 27.01 -7.06
N LEU A 18 -6.82 27.21 -5.81
CA LEU A 18 -6.42 26.37 -4.68
C LEU A 18 -7.27 25.09 -4.52
N PHE A 19 -8.37 24.95 -5.26
CA PHE A 19 -9.28 23.80 -5.15
C PHE A 19 -9.03 22.70 -6.19
N TRP A 20 -8.03 22.87 -7.06
CA TRP A 20 -7.62 21.85 -8.04
C TRP A 20 -6.35 21.12 -7.60
N GLY A 21 -6.06 21.10 -6.30
CA GLY A 21 -5.09 20.16 -5.77
C GLY A 21 -5.66 18.75 -5.89
N CYS A 22 -4.95 17.81 -6.52
CA CYS A 22 -5.20 16.38 -6.38
C CYS A 22 -5.20 16.04 -4.89
N THR A 23 -6.36 16.04 -4.23
CA THR A 23 -6.41 15.82 -2.80
C THR A 23 -6.23 14.33 -2.53
N LYS A 24 -5.31 14.02 -1.62
CA LYS A 24 -5.09 12.66 -1.09
C LYS A 24 -6.39 12.04 -0.52
N TYR A 25 -7.33 12.88 -0.10
CA TYR A 25 -8.64 12.52 0.43
C TYR A 25 -9.74 13.30 -0.30
N ASP A 26 -10.91 12.71 -0.59
CA ASP A 26 -12.01 13.40 -1.31
C ASP A 26 -12.52 14.66 -0.60
N GLU A 27 -12.37 14.75 0.72
CA GLU A 27 -12.93 15.83 1.56
C GLU A 27 -11.91 16.94 1.90
N GLY A 28 -10.84 17.10 1.13
CA GLY A 28 -9.95 18.26 1.30
C GLY A 28 -9.05 18.22 2.54
N GLY A 29 -8.57 17.02 2.92
CA GLY A 29 -7.40 16.91 3.82
C GLY A 29 -7.66 16.45 5.26
N MET A 30 -8.91 16.21 5.67
CA MET A 30 -9.18 15.76 7.05
C MET A 30 -9.06 14.25 7.22
N SER A 31 -8.02 13.85 7.96
CA SER A 31 -7.74 12.46 8.38
C SER A 31 -8.81 11.78 9.24
N PHE A 32 -9.76 12.52 9.84
CA PHE A 32 -10.92 11.92 10.51
C PHE A 32 -11.84 11.19 9.51
N SER A 33 -11.98 11.73 8.30
CA SER A 33 -12.73 11.07 7.23
C SER A 33 -12.01 9.79 6.77
N ALA A 34 -10.67 9.77 6.79
CA ALA A 34 -9.87 8.61 6.44
C ALA A 34 -10.16 7.40 7.35
N LYS A 35 -10.21 7.60 8.68
CA LYS A 35 -10.55 6.52 9.63
C LYS A 35 -11.96 5.99 9.40
N LYS A 36 -12.92 6.87 9.20
CA LYS A 36 -14.30 6.48 8.91
C LYS A 36 -14.40 5.68 7.61
N ARG A 37 -13.64 6.04 6.57
CA ARG A 37 -13.65 5.35 5.27
C ARG A 37 -13.06 3.96 5.33
N LEU A 38 -11.90 3.78 5.97
CA LEU A 38 -11.32 2.45 6.14
C LEU A 38 -12.29 1.48 6.84
N LEU A 39 -13.05 1.98 7.81
CA LEU A 39 -14.01 1.22 8.61
C LEU A 39 -15.33 0.86 7.92
N GLN A 40 -15.64 1.45 6.77
CA GLN A 40 -16.97 1.36 6.18
C GLN A 40 -17.16 0.18 5.22
N GLN A 41 -16.08 -0.48 4.82
CA GLN A 41 -16.09 -1.45 3.75
C GLN A 41 -14.95 -2.45 3.89
N THR A 42 -15.12 -3.58 3.20
CA THR A 42 -14.03 -4.52 2.95
C THR A 42 -13.22 -4.01 1.75
N TRP A 43 -11.90 -4.13 1.85
CA TRP A 43 -10.98 -3.67 0.83
C TRP A 43 -10.35 -4.85 0.12
N VAL A 44 -10.48 -4.91 -1.20
CA VAL A 44 -9.95 -6.01 -2.00
C VAL A 44 -8.74 -5.51 -2.78
N LEU A 45 -7.65 -6.27 -2.77
CA LEU A 45 -6.47 -5.97 -3.57
C LEU A 45 -6.83 -6.02 -5.06
N ASP A 46 -6.57 -4.92 -5.75
CA ASP A 46 -6.88 -4.75 -7.17
C ASP A 46 -5.61 -4.69 -8.03
N THR A 47 -4.55 -4.04 -7.53
CA THR A 47 -3.30 -3.89 -8.29
C THR A 47 -2.10 -3.80 -7.36
N ILE A 48 -0.97 -4.36 -7.80
CA ILE A 48 0.36 -4.15 -7.21
C ILE A 48 1.26 -3.56 -8.29
N ILE A 49 1.95 -2.47 -7.99
CA ILE A 49 2.92 -1.82 -8.86
C ILE A 49 4.29 -1.89 -8.18
N ASP A 50 5.25 -2.54 -8.83
CA ASP A 50 6.65 -2.45 -8.43
C ASP A 50 7.24 -1.12 -8.92
N LYS A 51 7.76 -0.31 -8.00
CA LYS A 51 8.44 0.97 -8.27
C LYS A 51 9.95 0.83 -8.22
N SER A 52 10.50 -0.39 -8.26
CA SER A 52 11.93 -0.60 -8.40
C SER A 52 12.46 0.08 -9.67
N THR A 53 13.73 0.49 -9.64
CA THR A 53 14.40 1.27 -10.69
C THR A 53 14.57 0.50 -12.02
N THR A 54 14.04 -0.71 -12.12
CA THR A 54 14.01 -1.54 -13.32
C THR A 54 12.59 -2.05 -13.53
N PRO A 55 11.93 -1.75 -14.65
CA PRO A 55 10.61 -2.28 -14.93
C PRO A 55 10.68 -3.81 -14.98
N LEU A 56 9.98 -4.48 -14.07
CA LEU A 56 9.61 -5.87 -14.28
C LEU A 56 8.64 -5.85 -15.47
N THR A 57 9.12 -6.24 -16.64
CA THR A 57 8.29 -6.40 -17.83
C THR A 57 7.11 -7.31 -17.50
N GLU A 58 5.93 -6.90 -17.97
CA GLU A 58 4.57 -7.28 -17.52
C GLU A 58 4.21 -8.78 -17.57
N GLU A 59 5.13 -9.69 -17.86
CA GLU A 59 4.79 -11.09 -18.21
C GLU A 59 5.00 -12.14 -17.10
N THR A 60 5.38 -11.76 -15.88
CA THR A 60 5.73 -12.75 -14.82
C THR A 60 4.80 -12.80 -13.61
N SER A 61 3.59 -12.23 -13.70
CA SER A 61 2.59 -12.39 -12.65
C SER A 61 1.63 -13.52 -12.99
N GLY A 62 1.73 -14.64 -12.25
CA GLY A 62 0.63 -15.62 -12.18
C GLY A 62 -0.69 -14.98 -11.69
N PRO A 63 -1.78 -15.77 -11.57
CA PRO A 63 -3.05 -15.25 -11.08
C PRO A 63 -2.83 -14.55 -9.72
N MET A 64 -3.27 -13.30 -9.63
CA MET A 64 -3.11 -12.52 -8.40
C MET A 64 -4.05 -13.12 -7.32
N PRO A 65 -3.57 -13.36 -6.09
CA PRO A 65 -4.42 -13.85 -5.02
C PRO A 65 -5.56 -12.88 -4.72
N ASP A 66 -6.72 -13.40 -4.30
CA ASP A 66 -7.79 -12.59 -3.74
C ASP A 66 -7.42 -12.22 -2.30
N ILE A 67 -6.94 -10.99 -2.11
CA ILE A 67 -6.55 -10.47 -0.78
C ILE A 67 -7.60 -9.45 -0.34
N ARG A 68 -8.22 -9.72 0.81
CA ARG A 68 -9.29 -8.92 1.39
C ARG A 68 -8.87 -8.40 2.76
N PHE A 69 -9.03 -7.11 3.01
CA PHE A 69 -8.74 -6.45 4.28
C PHE A 69 -10.04 -5.94 4.91
N ASP A 70 -10.22 -6.23 6.19
CA ASP A 70 -11.32 -5.74 7.02
C ASP A 70 -10.75 -4.98 8.21
N PHE A 71 -11.17 -3.72 8.38
CA PHE A 71 -10.74 -2.85 9.46
C PHE A 71 -11.91 -2.60 10.40
N LYS A 72 -11.72 -2.85 11.69
CA LYS A 72 -12.76 -2.69 12.71
C LYS A 72 -12.52 -1.51 13.62
N LYS A 73 -13.62 -0.96 14.15
CA LYS A 73 -13.62 0.26 14.98
C LYS A 73 -12.88 0.09 16.31
N ASP A 74 -12.78 -1.15 16.79
CA ASP A 74 -12.03 -1.53 17.98
C ASP A 74 -10.51 -1.53 17.78
N GLY A 75 -10.03 -1.22 16.56
CA GLY A 75 -8.61 -1.21 16.23
C GLY A 75 -8.07 -2.56 15.79
N SER A 76 -8.91 -3.59 15.67
CA SER A 76 -8.52 -4.87 15.06
C SER A 76 -8.63 -4.81 13.54
N PHE A 77 -7.76 -5.54 12.84
CA PHE A 77 -7.90 -5.81 11.41
C PHE A 77 -7.76 -7.30 11.13
N SER A 78 -8.33 -7.73 10.01
CA SER A 78 -8.08 -9.05 9.45
C SER A 78 -7.80 -8.95 7.96
N GLN A 79 -6.84 -9.72 7.48
CA GLN A 79 -6.58 -9.94 6.06
C GLN A 79 -6.84 -11.40 5.73
N ASN A 80 -7.63 -11.66 4.70
CA ASN A 80 -7.83 -13.00 4.16
C ASN A 80 -7.23 -13.06 2.76
N THR A 81 -6.37 -14.04 2.52
CA THR A 81 -5.71 -14.27 1.23
C THR A 81 -6.16 -15.61 0.70
N THR A 82 -6.78 -15.63 -0.47
CA THR A 82 -7.22 -16.86 -1.14
C THR A 82 -6.46 -17.01 -2.45
N THR A 83 -5.78 -18.14 -2.58
CA THR A 83 -5.19 -18.63 -3.83
C THR A 83 -6.06 -19.78 -4.37
N ASN A 84 -5.71 -20.34 -5.53
CA ASN A 84 -6.44 -21.47 -6.09
C ASN A 84 -6.45 -22.70 -5.17
N ASP A 85 -5.42 -22.86 -4.33
CA ASP A 85 -5.19 -24.09 -3.57
C ASP A 85 -5.32 -23.92 -2.05
N THR A 86 -5.22 -22.67 -1.56
CA THR A 86 -5.14 -22.40 -0.11
C THR A 86 -5.73 -21.05 0.28
N SER A 87 -6.26 -20.97 1.49
CA SER A 87 -6.68 -19.73 2.14
C SER A 87 -5.90 -19.50 3.42
N PHE A 88 -5.40 -18.28 3.60
CA PHE A 88 -4.69 -17.83 4.79
C PHE A 88 -5.40 -16.63 5.42
N SER A 89 -5.39 -16.55 6.74
CA SER A 89 -5.92 -15.41 7.48
C SER A 89 -4.83 -14.84 8.37
N LEU A 90 -4.63 -13.52 8.27
CA LEU A 90 -3.77 -12.73 9.11
C LEU A 90 -4.66 -11.86 9.99
N GLN A 91 -4.35 -11.77 11.28
CA GLN A 91 -5.04 -10.89 12.22
C GLN A 91 -4.04 -10.01 12.95
N GLY A 92 -4.50 -8.84 13.36
CA GLY A 92 -3.65 -7.90 14.07
C GLY A 92 -4.40 -6.65 14.51
N THR A 93 -3.63 -5.61 14.86
CA THR A 93 -4.16 -4.29 15.17
C THR A 93 -3.75 -3.28 14.10
N TRP A 94 -4.49 -2.18 14.02
CA TRP A 94 -4.18 -1.10 13.11
C TRP A 94 -4.45 0.25 13.77
N ASP A 95 -3.64 1.24 13.40
CA ASP A 95 -3.97 2.64 13.65
C ASP A 95 -3.32 3.54 12.60
N PHE A 96 -3.67 4.82 12.63
CA PHE A 96 -2.90 5.80 11.91
C PHE A 96 -1.71 6.28 12.75
N THR A 97 -0.59 6.51 12.09
CA THR A 97 0.52 7.30 12.64
C THR A 97 0.04 8.68 13.10
N GLU A 98 0.80 9.37 13.96
CA GLU A 98 0.40 10.67 14.55
C GLU A 98 -0.04 11.70 13.50
N LYS A 99 0.66 11.76 12.36
CA LYS A 99 0.36 12.66 11.24
C LYS A 99 -0.80 12.17 10.36
N ARG A 100 -1.21 10.92 10.55
CA ARG A 100 -2.27 10.23 9.81
C ARG A 100 -2.04 10.25 8.30
N GLU A 101 -0.77 10.20 7.95
CA GLU A 101 -0.30 10.07 6.58
C GLU A 101 -0.01 8.62 6.22
N SER A 102 0.19 7.78 7.23
CA SER A 102 0.47 6.35 7.11
C SER A 102 -0.44 5.53 8.02
N LEU A 103 -0.81 4.37 7.51
CA LEU A 103 -1.47 3.27 8.22
C LEU A 103 -0.38 2.40 8.84
N GLN A 104 -0.45 2.19 10.15
CA GLN A 104 0.41 1.27 10.87
C GLN A 104 -0.38 0.02 11.21
N LEU A 105 0.18 -1.14 10.88
CA LEU A 105 -0.38 -2.44 11.14
C LEU A 105 0.56 -3.18 12.10
N GLU A 106 0.00 -3.85 13.09
CA GLU A 106 0.74 -4.71 14.00
C GLU A 106 0.20 -6.13 13.87
N TYR A 107 1.05 -7.06 13.50
CA TYR A 107 0.67 -8.44 13.23
C TYR A 107 1.86 -9.37 13.41
N ASN A 108 1.59 -10.69 13.43
CA ASN A 108 2.65 -11.68 13.44
C ASN A 108 3.33 -11.73 12.06
N GLU A 109 4.64 -11.45 12.04
CA GLU A 109 5.45 -11.45 10.83
C GLU A 109 5.39 -12.78 10.05
N SER A 110 5.31 -13.91 10.76
CA SER A 110 5.22 -15.23 10.14
C SER A 110 3.91 -15.40 9.37
N ASP A 111 2.80 -14.94 9.95
CA ASP A 111 1.48 -15.01 9.33
C ASP A 111 1.41 -14.09 8.09
N PHE A 112 2.08 -12.94 8.14
CA PHE A 112 2.16 -12.04 6.98
C PHE A 112 2.93 -12.67 5.82
N LEU A 113 4.08 -13.29 6.09
CA LEU A 113 4.85 -13.98 5.05
C LEU A 113 4.02 -15.09 4.40
N LEU A 114 3.31 -15.88 5.18
CA LEU A 114 2.40 -16.90 4.65
C LEU A 114 1.28 -16.28 3.81
N SER A 115 0.71 -15.15 4.24
CA SER A 115 -0.38 -14.48 3.54
C SER A 115 0.03 -13.84 2.22
N LEU A 116 1.22 -13.22 2.15
CA LEU A 116 1.67 -12.50 0.96
C LEU A 116 2.29 -13.46 -0.07
N LEU A 117 2.83 -14.59 0.40
CA LEU A 117 3.80 -15.38 -0.36
C LEU A 117 3.35 -16.83 -0.57
N GLY A 118 2.22 -17.24 0.01
CA GLY A 118 1.74 -18.62 -0.06
C GLY A 118 2.76 -19.57 0.58
N SER A 119 3.52 -20.28 -0.26
CA SER A 119 4.61 -21.17 0.17
C SER A 119 6.00 -20.58 -0.13
N GLN A 120 7.01 -20.96 0.67
CA GLN A 120 8.41 -20.57 0.47
C GLN A 120 8.97 -20.94 -0.92
N GLU A 121 8.37 -21.92 -1.61
CA GLU A 121 8.79 -22.33 -2.96
C GLU A 121 8.33 -21.35 -4.05
N GLU A 122 7.16 -20.74 -3.90
CA GLU A 122 6.67 -19.72 -4.84
C GLU A 122 7.53 -18.45 -4.78
N LEU A 123 8.05 -18.12 -3.59
CA LEU A 123 9.06 -17.09 -3.41
C LEU A 123 10.32 -17.36 -4.19
N LEU A 124 10.90 -18.54 -4.00
CA LEU A 124 12.12 -18.92 -4.70
C LEU A 124 11.89 -18.88 -6.20
N LYS A 125 10.72 -19.31 -6.70
CA LYS A 125 10.41 -19.26 -8.13
C LYS A 125 10.25 -17.83 -8.66
N ARG A 126 9.51 -16.96 -7.97
CA ARG A 126 9.30 -15.57 -8.40
C ARG A 126 10.60 -14.77 -8.35
N TYR A 127 11.38 -14.91 -7.29
CA TYR A 127 12.61 -14.13 -7.09
C TYR A 127 13.86 -14.74 -7.74
N SER A 128 13.96 -16.06 -7.94
CA SER A 128 15.06 -16.66 -8.72
C SER A 128 15.03 -16.25 -10.20
N SER A 129 13.85 -15.87 -10.70
CA SER A 129 13.69 -15.34 -12.07
C SER A 129 14.15 -13.89 -12.22
N ALA A 130 14.26 -13.14 -11.12
CA ALA A 130 14.75 -11.77 -11.14
C ALA A 130 16.25 -11.76 -11.45
N GLU A 131 16.62 -11.20 -12.61
CA GLU A 131 18.00 -11.10 -13.10
C GLU A 131 18.98 -10.56 -12.04
N GLN A 132 18.49 -9.65 -11.20
CA GLN A 132 19.23 -8.99 -10.12
C GLN A 132 19.59 -9.89 -8.93
N LEU A 133 18.89 -11.00 -8.76
CA LEU A 133 19.06 -11.91 -7.63
C LEU A 133 19.97 -13.11 -7.96
N LYS A 134 20.24 -13.34 -9.26
CA LYS A 134 21.22 -14.34 -9.73
C LYS A 134 22.65 -14.06 -9.25
N GLN A 135 22.97 -12.81 -8.92
CA GLN A 135 24.30 -12.40 -8.42
C GLN A 135 24.50 -12.66 -6.92
N PHE A 136 23.44 -13.01 -6.18
CA PHE A 136 23.49 -13.24 -4.73
C PHE A 136 23.20 -14.72 -4.44
N PRO A 137 24.24 -15.56 -4.25
CA PRO A 137 24.08 -17.02 -4.18
C PRO A 137 23.37 -17.56 -2.92
N ALA A 138 23.02 -16.69 -1.97
CA ALA A 138 22.20 -17.04 -0.81
C ALA A 138 21.42 -15.81 -0.32
N ILE A 139 20.17 -15.69 -0.74
CA ILE A 139 19.24 -14.72 -0.16
C ILE A 139 18.67 -15.34 1.11
N ASP A 140 18.98 -14.72 2.24
CA ASP A 140 18.41 -15.12 3.51
C ASP A 140 17.04 -14.45 3.70
N PHE A 141 15.99 -15.17 3.32
CA PHE A 141 14.61 -14.73 3.53
C PHE A 141 14.18 -14.78 5.00
N SER A 142 14.96 -15.38 5.91
CA SER A 142 14.61 -15.41 7.34
C SER A 142 14.71 -14.04 8.01
N ASN A 143 15.42 -13.09 7.39
CA ASN A 143 15.64 -11.74 7.90
C ASN A 143 14.93 -10.66 7.06
N ILE A 144 13.96 -11.04 6.22
CA ILE A 144 13.21 -10.06 5.42
C ILE A 144 12.48 -9.06 6.33
N SER A 145 12.72 -7.77 6.13
CA SER A 145 12.01 -6.74 6.87
C SER A 145 10.63 -6.53 6.25
N ILE A 146 9.61 -6.96 7.00
CA ILE A 146 8.21 -6.85 6.62
C ILE A 146 7.70 -5.45 6.98
N PRO A 147 7.04 -4.74 6.04
CA PRO A 147 6.54 -3.40 6.31
C PRO A 147 5.35 -3.45 7.27
N ASN A 148 5.51 -2.89 8.47
CA ASN A 148 4.39 -2.65 9.39
C ASN A 148 3.75 -1.26 9.19
N THR A 149 4.29 -0.45 8.27
CA THR A 149 3.86 0.92 8.01
C THR A 149 3.65 1.12 6.52
N PHE A 150 2.47 1.61 6.17
CA PHE A 150 2.00 1.83 4.82
C PHE A 150 1.67 3.30 4.64
N THR A 151 2.40 4.00 3.76
CA THR A 151 2.09 5.39 3.45
C THR A 151 0.83 5.44 2.60
N ILE A 152 -0.15 6.22 3.04
CA ILE A 152 -1.38 6.41 2.27
C ILE A 152 -1.04 7.37 1.13
N LEU A 153 -1.17 6.94 -0.11
CA LEU A 153 -1.02 7.84 -1.26
C LEU A 153 -2.35 8.49 -1.60
N ARG A 154 -3.44 7.75 -1.42
CA ARG A 154 -4.80 8.20 -1.67
C ARG A 154 -5.79 7.35 -0.91
N LEU A 155 -6.85 7.96 -0.35
CA LEU A 155 -7.95 7.23 0.25
C LEU A 155 -9.27 7.92 -0.07
N LYS A 156 -10.02 7.30 -0.96
CA LYS A 156 -11.34 7.73 -1.45
C LYS A 156 -12.41 6.72 -1.04
N LYS A 157 -13.64 6.95 -1.47
CA LYS A 157 -14.75 6.05 -1.20
C LYS A 157 -14.54 4.65 -1.81
N ASP A 158 -14.00 4.59 -3.02
CA ASP A 158 -13.91 3.37 -3.84
C ASP A 158 -12.47 2.88 -4.06
N GLU A 159 -11.47 3.70 -3.73
CA GLU A 159 -10.05 3.36 -3.88
C GLU A 159 -9.20 3.76 -2.67
N CYS A 160 -8.27 2.88 -2.32
CA CYS A 160 -7.21 3.15 -1.35
C CYS A 160 -5.88 2.78 -2.00
N TRP A 161 -4.98 3.76 -2.08
CA TRP A 161 -3.62 3.57 -2.57
C TRP A 161 -2.67 3.63 -1.39
N LEU A 162 -1.87 2.58 -1.21
CA LEU A 162 -0.88 2.46 -0.17
C LEU A 162 0.50 2.24 -0.79
N GLU A 163 1.53 2.84 -0.21
CA GLU A 163 2.93 2.61 -0.55
C GLU A 163 3.62 1.91 0.64
N TYR A 164 4.44 0.92 0.35
CA TYR A 164 5.31 0.29 1.34
C TYR A 164 6.64 -0.13 0.73
N THR A 165 7.62 -0.42 1.59
CA THR A 165 8.95 -0.88 1.17
C THR A 165 9.28 -2.19 1.85
N ILE A 166 9.69 -3.18 1.06
CA ILE A 166 10.28 -4.42 1.56
C ILE A 166 11.79 -4.26 1.51
N THR A 167 12.48 -4.58 2.61
CA THR A 167 13.95 -4.58 2.65
C THR A 167 14.44 -6.01 2.84
N ILE A 168 15.22 -6.48 1.87
CA ILE A 168 15.85 -7.79 1.88
C ILE A 168 17.31 -7.59 2.28
N PRO A 169 17.73 -8.02 3.49
CA PRO A 169 19.13 -7.99 3.85
C PRO A 169 19.90 -9.03 3.03
N LEU A 170 21.08 -8.64 2.61
CA LEU A 170 22.08 -9.47 1.99
C LEU A 170 23.33 -9.48 2.89
N TYR A 171 24.22 -10.44 2.67
CA TYR A 171 25.38 -10.65 3.55
C TYR A 171 26.24 -9.38 3.78
N ILE A 172 26.33 -8.48 2.80
CA ILE A 172 27.12 -7.24 2.87
C ILE A 172 26.32 -5.96 2.56
N THR A 173 25.02 -6.08 2.23
CA THR A 173 24.21 -4.93 1.75
C THR A 173 22.72 -5.23 1.95
N SER A 174 21.83 -4.38 1.47
CA SER A 174 20.39 -4.66 1.41
C SER A 174 19.79 -4.17 0.11
N ILE A 175 18.70 -4.82 -0.31
CA ILE A 175 17.88 -4.36 -1.42
C ILE A 175 16.56 -3.87 -0.84
N SER A 176 16.20 -2.64 -1.16
CA SER A 176 14.88 -2.08 -0.85
C SER A 176 14.04 -2.02 -2.10
N ILE A 177 12.88 -2.69 -2.06
CA ILE A 177 11.91 -2.70 -3.15
C ILE A 177 10.67 -1.95 -2.67
N ARG A 178 10.27 -0.94 -3.45
CA ARG A 178 9.10 -0.11 -3.15
C ARG A 178 7.92 -0.60 -3.96
N TYR A 179 6.80 -0.78 -3.29
CA TYR A 179 5.55 -1.20 -3.90
C TYR A 179 4.45 -0.15 -3.67
N GLU A 180 3.62 0.06 -4.68
CA GLU A 180 2.33 0.71 -4.54
C GLU A 180 1.23 -0.32 -4.73
N ILE A 181 0.26 -0.37 -3.82
CA ILE A 181 -0.91 -1.22 -3.95
C ILE A 181 -2.17 -0.39 -4.03
N ARG A 182 -3.09 -0.85 -4.88
CA ARG A 182 -4.45 -0.34 -4.97
C ARG A 182 -5.40 -1.35 -4.35
N LEU A 183 -6.19 -0.89 -3.39
CA LEU A 183 -7.34 -1.61 -2.85
C LEU A 183 -8.61 -0.96 -3.37
N LYS A 184 -9.58 -1.78 -3.78
CA LYS A 184 -10.93 -1.34 -4.16
C LYS A 184 -11.93 -1.68 -3.06
N ALA A 185 -12.95 -0.84 -2.93
CA ALA A 185 -14.10 -1.14 -2.09
C ALA A 185 -14.91 -2.30 -2.69
N GLU A 186 -15.38 -3.20 -1.83
CA GLU A 186 -16.40 -4.21 -2.14
C GLU A 186 -17.72 -3.85 -1.44
#